data_AF-A0A7Y3GGE1-F1
#
_entry.id   AF-A0A7Y3GGE1-F1
#
_cell.length_a   1.000
_cell.length_b   1.000
_cell.length_c   1.000
_cell.angle_alpha   90.00
_cell.angle_beta   90.00
_cell.angle_gamma   90.00
#
_symmetry.space_group_name_H-M   'P 1'
#
loop_
_entity.id
_entity.type
_entity.pdbx_description
1 polymer ?
#
loop_
_entity_poly.entity_id
_entity_poly.type
_entity_poly.pdbx_seq_one_letter_code
_entity_poly.pdbx_strand_id
1 'polypeptide(L)' 'MTQEGALQFVWTDDLARLLIEEEGAGAEQLRTWLGSPVGYPLPDELSPLQFARALFAAEQDMLDRAS' A
#
# COMPACT_ATOMS: atom_id res chain seq x y z
N MET A 1 27.86 10.84 13.03
CA MET A 1 27.73 9.88 11.93
C MET A 1 26.25 9.67 11.71
N THR A 2 25.65 10.41 10.79
CA THR A 2 24.25 10.21 10.40
C THR A 2 24.27 8.97 9.52
N GLN A 3 23.77 7.83 10.03
CA GLN A 3 23.46 6.71 9.15
C GLN A 3 22.35 7.21 8.22
N GLU A 4 22.67 7.38 6.95
CA GLU A 4 21.69 7.55 5.89
C GLU A 4 20.90 6.23 5.85
N GLY A 5 19.75 6.19 6.52
CA GLY A 5 18.87 5.03 6.50
C GLY A 5 18.51 4.72 5.05
N ALA A 6 18.79 3.50 4.60
CA ALA A 6 18.41 3.07 3.26
C ALA A 6 16.87 3.12 3.17
N LEU A 7 16.35 3.99 2.31
CA LEU A 7 14.91 4.08 2.07
C LEU A 7 14.42 2.73 1.56
N GLN A 8 13.59 2.05 2.36
CA GLN A 8 12.92 0.83 1.94
C GLN A 8 11.78 1.20 0.99
N PHE A 9 11.65 0.46 -0.11
CA PHE A 9 10.54 0.63 -1.06
C PHE A 9 9.62 -0.58 -1.02
N VAL A 10 8.33 -0.34 -1.23
CA VAL A 10 7.28 -1.36 -1.36
C VAL A 10 6.48 -1.13 -2.64
N TRP A 11 6.03 -2.21 -3.25
CA TRP A 11 5.22 -2.19 -4.47
C TRP A 11 3.76 -2.49 -4.17
N THR A 12 2.84 -1.77 -4.81
CA THR A 12 1.41 -1.94 -4.54
C THR A 12 0.88 -3.35 -4.85
N ASP A 13 1.50 -4.13 -5.74
CA ASP A 13 1.07 -5.51 -5.97
C ASP A 13 1.42 -6.43 -4.79
N ASP A 14 2.58 -6.24 -4.16
CA ASP A 14 2.95 -6.94 -2.93
C ASP A 14 2.07 -6.49 -1.75
N LEU A 15 1.79 -5.19 -1.64
CA LEU A 15 0.85 -4.67 -0.63
C LEU A 15 -0.58 -5.21 -0.84
N ALA A 16 -1.02 -5.34 -2.10
CA ALA A 16 -2.32 -5.91 -2.42
C ALA A 16 -2.40 -7.39 -2.02
N ARG A 17 -1.35 -8.18 -2.29
CA ARG A 17 -1.28 -9.58 -1.83
C ARG A 17 -1.37 -9.67 -0.32
N LEU A 18 -0.64 -8.83 0.42
CA LEU A 18 -0.71 -8.79 1.88
C LEU A 18 -2.13 -8.50 2.39
N LEU A 19 -2.85 -7.55 1.79
CA LEU A 19 -4.23 -7.24 2.17
C LEU A 19 -5.20 -8.39 1.85
N ILE A 20 -4.99 -9.11 0.75
CA ILE A 20 -5.79 -10.29 0.39
C ILE A 20 -5.56 -11.42 1.40
N GLU A 21 -4.29 -11.69 1.71
CA GLU A 21 -3.89 -12.81 2.57
C GLU A 21 -4.26 -12.58 4.04
N GLU A 22 -4.01 -11.37 4.55
CA GLU A 22 -4.14 -11.06 5.97
C GLU A 22 -5.53 -10.52 6.35
N GLU A 23 -6.20 -9.78 5.46
CA GLU A 23 -7.48 -9.12 5.77
C GLU A 23 -8.64 -9.61 4.89
N GLY A 24 -8.40 -10.55 3.96
CA GLY A 24 -9.44 -11.07 3.07
C GLY A 24 -9.98 -10.03 2.09
N ALA A 25 -9.18 -9.00 1.76
CA ALA A 25 -9.57 -7.97 0.81
C ALA A 25 -9.89 -8.61 -0.56
N GLY A 26 -10.96 -8.12 -1.21
CA GLY A 26 -11.35 -8.62 -2.52
C GLY A 26 -10.36 -8.18 -3.60
N ALA A 27 -9.88 -9.11 -4.43
CA ALA A 27 -8.96 -8.81 -5.53
C ALA A 27 -9.50 -7.75 -6.50
N GLU A 28 -10.83 -7.63 -6.63
CA GLU A 28 -11.46 -6.60 -7.47
C GLU A 28 -11.25 -5.18 -6.93
N GLN A 29 -11.23 -5.01 -5.60
CA GLN A 29 -10.96 -3.72 -4.96
C GLN A 29 -9.51 -3.28 -5.16
N LEU A 30 -8.61 -4.25 -5.33
CA LEU A 30 -7.17 -4.05 -5.52
C LEU A 30 -6.73 -4.19 -6.98
N ARG A 31 -7.68 -4.26 -7.93
CA ARG A 31 -7.38 -4.50 -9.35
C ARG A 31 -6.40 -3.48 -9.93
N THR A 32 -6.46 -2.23 -9.47
CA THR A 32 -5.57 -1.16 -9.94
C THR A 32 -4.15 -1.38 -9.44
N TRP A 33 -3.99 -1.75 -8.17
CA TRP A 33 -2.68 -2.05 -7.56
C TRP A 33 -2.02 -3.26 -8.21
N LEU A 34 -2.80 -4.27 -8.57
CA LEU A 34 -2.34 -5.48 -9.24
C LEU A 34 -2.07 -5.27 -10.74
N GLY A 35 -2.86 -4.44 -11.41
CA GLY A 35 -2.77 -4.22 -12.85
C GLY A 35 -1.74 -3.16 -13.28
N SER A 36 -1.46 -2.18 -12.42
CA SER A 36 -0.49 -1.12 -12.67
C SER A 36 0.29 -0.79 -11.39
N PRO A 37 1.26 -1.63 -10.99
CA PRO A 37 1.95 -1.46 -9.72
C PRO A 37 2.77 -0.17 -9.63
N VAL A 38 2.71 0.48 -8.46
CA VAL A 38 3.45 1.70 -8.15
C VAL A 38 4.35 1.46 -6.93
N GLY A 39 5.59 1.93 -7.00
CA GLY A 39 6.54 1.87 -5.89
C GLY A 39 6.39 3.07 -4.95
N TYR A 40 6.31 2.82 -3.65
CA TYR A 40 6.27 3.85 -2.62
C TYR A 40 7.42 3.69 -1.64
N PRO A 41 7.99 4.80 -1.13
CA PRO A 41 8.89 4.74 0.01
C PRO A 41 8.09 4.29 1.24
N LEU A 42 8.55 3.24 1.92
CA LEU A 42 7.99 2.76 3.17
C LEU A 42 8.56 3.59 4.32
N PRO A 43 7.72 4.27 5.13
CA PRO A 43 8.18 4.95 6.33
C PRO A 43 8.77 3.95 7.35
N ASP A 44 9.90 4.29 7.97
CA ASP A 44 10.57 3.42 8.96
C ASP A 44 9.68 3.02 10.15
N GLU A 45 8.66 3.82 10.43
CA GLU A 45 7.71 3.62 11.54
C GLU A 45 6.55 2.69 11.20
N LEU A 46 6.38 2.31 9.92
CA LEU A 46 5.27 1.49 9.45
C LEU A 46 5.74 0.14 8.92
N SER A 47 5.06 -0.92 9.35
CA SER A 47 5.14 -2.20 8.64
C SER A 47 4.49 -2.10 7.26
N PRO A 48 4.87 -2.96 6.29
CA PRO A 48 4.23 -3.00 4.98
C PRO A 48 2.70 -3.14 5.05
N LEU A 49 2.18 -3.96 5.96
CA LEU A 49 0.73 -4.13 6.14
C LEU A 49 0.05 -2.86 6.67
N GLN A 50 0.64 -2.18 7.66
CA GLN A 50 0.11 -0.90 8.15
C GLN A 50 0.11 0.18 7.06
N PHE A 51 1.18 0.22 6.25
CA PHE A 51 1.26 1.12 5.12
C PHE A 51 0.22 0.80 4.05
N ALA A 52 0.05 -0.48 3.70
CA ALA A 52 -0.98 -0.94 2.76
C ALA A 52 -2.38 -0.48 3.20
N ARG A 53 -2.72 -0.65 4.49
CA ARG A 53 -4.01 -0.24 5.04
C ARG A 53 -4.23 1.27 4.94
N ALA A 54 -3.22 2.06 5.32
CA ALA A 54 -3.30 3.51 5.29
C ALA A 54 -3.46 4.04 3.86
N LEU A 55 -2.67 3.50 2.92
CA LEU A 55 -2.73 3.87 1.51
C LEU A 55 -4.10 3.50 0.90
N PHE A 56 -4.57 2.28 1.15
CA PHE A 56 -5.85 1.82 0.63
C PHE A 56 -7.02 2.67 1.16
N ALA A 57 -7.04 2.96 2.47
CA ALA A 57 -8.07 3.81 3.07
C ALA A 57 -8.07 5.24 2.49
N ALA A 58 -6.88 5.81 2.26
CA ALA A 58 -6.75 7.15 1.67
C ALA A 58 -7.27 7.19 0.23
N GLU A 59 -6.98 6.17 -0.58
CA GLU A 59 -7.49 6.09 -1.95
C GLU A 59 -9.02 5.91 -1.99
N GLN A 60 -9.60 5.11 -1.10
CA GLN A 60 -11.06 4.94 -1.00
C GLN A 60 -11.76 6.25 -0.59
N ASP A 61 -11.21 7.01 0.37
CA ASP A 61 -11.75 8.34 0.74
C ASP A 61 -11.68 9.33 -0.44
N MET A 62 -10.61 9.29 -1.24
CA MET A 62 -10.50 10.14 -2.43
C MET A 62 -11.54 9.78 -3.50
N LEU A 63 -11.80 8.49 -3.71
CA LEU A 63 -12.81 8.00 -4.66
C LEU A 63 -14.24 8.38 -4.22
N ASP A 64 -14.54 8.28 -2.94
CA ASP A 64 -15.84 8.66 -2.36
C ASP A 64 -16.11 10.17 -2.56
N ARG A 65 -15.12 11.03 -2.29
CA ARG A 65 -15.26 12.49 -2.45
C ARG A 65 -15.36 12.97 -3.90
N ALA A 66 -14.92 12.15 -4.86
CA ALA A 66 -14.98 12.47 -6.28
C ALA A 66 -16.30 12.07 -6.94
N SER A 67 -17.18 11.37 -6.21
CA SER A 67 -18.48 10.84 -6.65
C SER A 67 -19.64 11.75 -6.22
#